data_AF-A0A6P7QZK3-F1
#
_entry.id   AF-A0A6P7QZK3-F1
#
_cell.length_a   1.000
_cell.length_b   1.000
_cell.length_c   1.000
_cell.angle_alpha   90.00
_cell.angle_beta   90.00
_cell.angle_gamma   90.00
#
_symmetry.space_group_name_H-M   'P 1'
#
loop_
_entity.id
_entity.type
_entity.pdbx_description
1 polymer ?
#
loop_
_entity_poly.entity_id
_entity_poly.type
_entity_poly.pdbx_seq_one_letter_code
_entity_poly.pdbx_strand_id
1 'polypeptide(L)'
;MIHAYLFVTNNDKDREGHGPEFCKHMHRINQLTGANITVYHTFHDEVDEYRRHWWRCNGPCQHRQPYYGYVKCATNRAPSVLDYWWADHQKTCGGTYIKIKEPENYAKKGRGETKADKQSASAVENKDKLCRGEAQLLIPFSGKGYVLGDASTCPSA
;
A
#
# COMPACT_ATOMS: atom_id res chain seq x y z
N MET A 1 -0.07 -5.71 -11.34
CA MET A 1 -0.74 -7.02 -11.61
C MET A 1 -0.49 -7.56 -13.03
N ILE A 2 -0.24 -6.73 -14.05
CA ILE A 2 0.08 -7.20 -15.41
C ILE A 2 1.32 -8.13 -15.41
N HIS A 3 2.38 -7.78 -14.68
CA HIS A 3 3.55 -8.67 -14.48
C HIS A 3 3.20 -10.07 -13.99
N ALA A 4 2.36 -10.18 -12.95
CA ALA A 4 1.95 -11.47 -12.41
C ALA A 4 1.16 -12.29 -13.43
N TYR A 5 0.35 -11.64 -14.27
CA TYR A 5 -0.37 -12.32 -15.35
C TYR A 5 0.60 -12.87 -16.42
N LEU A 6 1.59 -12.08 -16.84
CA LEU A 6 2.61 -12.54 -17.81
C LEU A 6 3.43 -13.71 -17.24
N PHE A 7 3.78 -13.67 -15.95
CA PHE A 7 4.45 -14.76 -15.25
C PHE A 7 3.61 -16.04 -15.23
N VAL A 8 2.35 -15.98 -14.80
CA VAL A 8 1.48 -17.17 -14.73
C VAL A 8 1.18 -17.77 -16.10
N THR A 9 1.12 -16.94 -17.14
CA THR A 9 0.87 -17.38 -18.52
C THR A 9 2.12 -17.82 -19.27
N ASN A 10 3.30 -17.83 -18.63
CA ASN A 10 4.61 -18.09 -19.25
C ASN A 10 4.87 -17.21 -20.49
N ASN A 11 4.37 -15.97 -20.47
CA ASN A 11 4.52 -14.97 -21.52
C ASN A 11 5.39 -13.79 -21.06
N ASP A 12 6.31 -14.04 -20.13
CA ASP A 12 7.26 -13.10 -19.52
C ASP A 12 8.64 -13.16 -20.20
N LYS A 13 8.67 -13.46 -21.50
CA LYS A 13 9.90 -13.66 -22.27
C LYS A 13 10.57 -12.37 -22.73
N ASP A 14 9.91 -11.23 -22.53
CA ASP A 14 10.45 -9.92 -22.87
C ASP A 14 11.66 -9.60 -21.99
N ARG A 15 12.75 -9.14 -22.62
CA ARG A 15 13.99 -8.76 -21.89
C ARG A 15 13.77 -7.53 -20.98
N GLU A 16 12.83 -6.66 -21.36
CA GLU A 16 12.42 -5.49 -20.61
C GLU A 16 11.23 -5.85 -19.72
N GLY A 17 11.22 -5.41 -18.46
CA GLY A 17 10.08 -5.64 -17.56
C GLY A 17 8.76 -5.14 -18.15
N HIS A 18 8.79 -4.06 -18.94
CA HIS A 18 7.61 -3.47 -19.59
C HIS A 18 7.66 -3.61 -21.12
N GLY A 19 7.93 -4.82 -21.60
CA GLY A 19 7.97 -5.13 -23.03
C GLY A 19 6.60 -5.05 -23.75
N PRO A 20 6.57 -5.39 -25.05
CA PRO A 20 5.36 -5.32 -25.87
C PRO A 20 4.15 -6.04 -25.28
N GLU A 21 4.32 -7.19 -24.61
CA GLU A 21 3.22 -7.92 -23.99
C GLU A 21 2.62 -7.18 -22.80
N PHE A 22 3.45 -6.51 -22.02
CA PHE A 22 2.99 -5.63 -20.95
C PHE A 22 2.18 -4.46 -21.52
N CYS A 23 2.71 -3.79 -22.55
CA CYS A 23 2.07 -2.64 -23.19
C CYS A 23 0.70 -3.01 -23.80
N LYS A 24 0.58 -4.20 -24.41
CA LYS A 24 -0.71 -4.70 -24.93
C LYS A 24 -1.78 -4.77 -23.84
N HIS A 25 -1.46 -5.36 -22.69
CA HIS A 25 -2.40 -5.43 -21.58
C HIS A 25 -2.66 -4.08 -20.93
N MET A 26 -1.63 -3.25 -20.77
CA MET A 26 -1.75 -1.87 -20.28
C MET A 26 -2.76 -1.07 -21.11
N HIS A 27 -2.57 -1.01 -22.43
CA HIS A 27 -3.48 -0.28 -23.33
C HIS A 27 -4.89 -0.86 -23.32
N ARG A 28 -5.02 -2.20 -23.37
CA ARG A 28 -6.31 -2.87 -23.31
C ARG A 28 -7.08 -2.52 -22.03
N ILE A 29 -6.42 -2.55 -20.88
CA ILE A 29 -7.07 -2.26 -19.58
C ILE A 29 -7.43 -0.78 -19.49
N ASN A 30 -6.55 0.13 -19.90
CA ASN A 30 -6.84 1.57 -19.91
C ASN A 30 -8.07 1.88 -20.77
N GLN A 31 -8.17 1.26 -21.96
CA GLN A 31 -9.33 1.43 -22.84
C GLN A 31 -10.63 0.87 -22.23
N LEU A 32 -10.58 -0.29 -21.58
CA LEU A 32 -11.78 -0.94 -21.02
C LEU A 32 -12.26 -0.27 -19.73
N THR A 33 -11.36 0.30 -18.94
CA THR A 33 -11.66 0.76 -17.57
C THR A 33 -11.61 2.27 -17.39
N GLY A 34 -11.01 3.01 -18.34
CA GLY A 34 -10.72 4.43 -18.17
C GLY A 34 -9.54 4.72 -17.23
N ALA A 35 -8.81 3.69 -16.78
CA ALA A 35 -7.61 3.84 -15.98
C ALA A 35 -6.44 4.43 -16.80
N ASN A 36 -5.39 4.88 -16.09
CA ASN A 36 -4.18 5.42 -16.69
C ASN A 36 -2.93 4.66 -16.23
N ILE A 37 -2.87 3.35 -16.54
CA ILE A 37 -1.70 2.52 -16.25
C ILE A 37 -0.54 2.98 -17.14
N THR A 38 0.63 3.21 -16.54
CA THR A 38 1.88 3.59 -17.21
C THR A 38 2.97 2.55 -17.01
N VAL A 39 3.96 2.52 -17.91
CA VAL A 39 5.18 1.70 -17.76
C VAL A 39 6.09 2.21 -16.64
N TYR A 40 6.00 3.49 -16.33
CA TYR A 40 6.68 4.09 -15.18
C TYR A 40 5.83 3.93 -13.94
N HIS A 41 6.50 3.73 -12.82
CA HIS A 41 5.86 3.56 -11.53
C HIS A 41 6.09 4.81 -10.68
N THR A 42 5.01 5.54 -10.37
CA THR A 42 5.00 6.58 -9.35
C THR A 42 4.00 6.16 -8.29
N PHE A 43 4.47 5.75 -7.11
CA PHE A 43 3.63 5.20 -6.06
C PHE A 43 3.37 6.18 -4.90
N HIS A 44 3.39 7.49 -5.17
CA HIS A 44 3.33 8.48 -4.09
C HIS A 44 2.01 8.41 -3.35
N ASP A 45 0.90 8.32 -4.08
CA ASP A 45 -0.44 8.30 -3.52
C ASP A 45 -0.72 6.98 -2.80
N GLU A 46 -0.28 5.84 -3.35
CA GLU A 46 -0.40 4.53 -2.71
C GLU A 46 0.40 4.45 -1.42
N VAL A 47 1.62 4.99 -1.43
CA VAL A 47 2.47 5.05 -0.24
C VAL A 47 1.85 5.96 0.82
N ASP A 48 1.30 7.10 0.43
CA ASP A 48 0.67 8.04 1.36
C ASP A 48 -0.67 7.53 1.91
N GLU A 49 -1.45 6.79 1.11
CA GLU A 49 -2.64 6.05 1.54
C GLU A 49 -2.29 4.98 2.60
N TYR A 50 -1.14 4.32 2.44
CA TYR A 50 -0.70 3.32 3.41
C TYR A 50 -0.09 3.94 4.68
N ARG A 51 0.49 5.13 4.61
CA ARG A 51 1.05 5.86 5.75
C ARG A 51 -0.05 6.51 6.60
N ARG A 52 -0.85 5.72 7.28
CA ARG A 52 -2.04 6.19 8.03
C ARG A 52 -1.74 6.73 9.43
N HIS A 53 -0.54 6.48 9.96
CA HIS A 53 -0.16 6.94 11.29
C HIS A 53 0.74 8.15 11.18
N TRP A 54 0.26 9.29 11.69
CA TRP A 54 0.99 10.55 11.56
C TRP A 54 1.36 11.05 12.95
N TRP A 55 2.61 11.49 13.08
CA TRP A 55 3.11 12.20 14.23
C TRP A 55 3.61 13.56 13.80
N ARG A 56 3.45 14.54 14.67
CA ARG A 56 4.01 15.88 14.49
C ARG A 56 4.83 16.25 15.72
N CYS A 57 6.05 16.72 15.49
CA CYS A 57 6.89 17.26 16.54
C CYS A 57 6.28 18.57 17.06
N ASN A 58 6.34 18.81 18.37
CA ASN A 58 5.96 20.08 18.99
C ASN A 58 7.10 21.10 19.08
N GLY A 59 8.30 20.76 18.59
CA GLY A 59 9.49 21.60 18.63
C GLY A 59 9.67 22.51 17.40
N PRO A 60 10.80 23.22 17.31
CA PRO A 60 11.08 24.18 16.23
C PRO A 60 11.21 23.55 14.84
N CYS A 61 11.40 22.23 14.73
CA CYS A 61 11.44 21.56 13.42
C CYS A 61 10.11 21.62 12.64
N GLN A 62 9.01 22.04 13.30
CA GLN A 62 7.74 22.34 12.63
C GLN A 62 7.86 23.39 11.52
N HIS A 63 8.83 24.30 11.64
CA HIS A 63 9.06 25.37 10.66
C HIS A 63 10.25 25.07 9.73
N ARG A 64 10.88 23.89 9.86
CA ARG A 64 12.04 23.50 9.07
C ARG A 64 11.63 22.62 7.89
N GLN A 65 12.07 23.01 6.71
CA GLN A 65 11.99 22.18 5.52
C GLN A 65 12.88 20.94 5.65
N PRO A 66 12.56 19.83 4.96
CA PRO A 66 11.38 19.64 4.11
C PRO A 66 10.16 19.07 4.86
N TYR A 67 10.35 18.57 6.08
CA TYR A 67 9.35 17.72 6.75
C TYR A 67 8.38 18.49 7.64
N TYR A 68 8.69 19.72 8.05
CA TYR A 68 7.83 20.55 8.91
C TYR A 68 7.36 19.83 10.18
N GLY A 69 8.24 19.01 10.75
CA GLY A 69 8.01 18.22 11.96
C GLY A 69 7.07 17.02 11.76
N TYR A 70 6.65 16.69 10.55
CA TYR A 70 5.81 15.51 10.29
C TYR A 70 6.62 14.25 10.12
N VAL A 71 6.12 13.17 10.71
CA VAL A 71 6.54 11.79 10.44
C VAL A 71 5.28 11.01 10.10
N LYS A 72 5.25 10.40 8.91
CA LYS A 72 4.13 9.56 8.46
C LYS A 72 4.62 8.12 8.32
N CYS A 73 4.00 7.18 9.03
CA CYS A 73 4.36 5.76 8.98
C CYS A 73 3.16 4.89 8.61
N ALA A 74 3.47 3.76 8.01
CA ALA A 74 2.52 2.68 7.72
C ALA A 74 2.07 1.93 8.97
N THR A 75 2.96 1.79 9.94
CA THR A 75 2.71 1.09 11.20
C THR A 75 2.58 2.09 12.34
N ASN A 76 1.85 1.72 13.40
CA ASN A 76 1.71 2.54 14.60
C ASN A 76 2.98 2.48 15.48
N ARG A 77 4.10 2.98 14.94
CA ARG A 77 5.38 3.10 15.64
C ARG A 77 5.71 4.57 15.80
N ALA A 78 5.66 5.04 17.05
CA ALA A 78 6.11 6.39 17.37
C ALA A 78 7.61 6.54 17.05
N PRO A 79 8.03 7.72 16.57
CA PRO A 79 9.45 8.03 16.44
C PRO A 79 10.20 7.82 17.76
N SER A 80 11.36 7.18 17.70
CA SER A 80 12.12 6.80 18.89
C SER A 80 13.62 6.73 18.63
N VAL A 81 14.40 6.45 19.68
CA VAL A 81 15.85 6.26 19.62
C VAL A 81 16.34 5.22 18.61
N LEU A 82 15.45 4.34 18.15
CA LEU A 82 15.75 3.33 17.14
C LEU A 82 15.79 3.92 15.72
N ASP A 83 15.25 5.13 15.51
CA ASP A 83 15.34 5.82 14.23
C ASP A 83 16.74 6.41 14.03
N TYR A 84 17.34 6.16 12.86
CA TYR A 84 18.70 6.60 12.57
C TYR A 84 18.89 8.13 12.71
N TRP A 85 17.83 8.91 12.45
CA TRP A 85 17.84 10.38 12.53
C TRP A 85 17.50 10.92 13.93
N TRP A 86 17.12 10.07 14.88
CA TRP A 86 16.64 10.49 16.20
C TRP A 86 17.66 11.30 16.98
N ALA A 87 18.92 10.85 16.98
CA ALA A 87 20.00 11.53 17.70
C ALA A 87 20.21 12.97 17.19
N ASP A 88 20.10 13.18 15.88
CA ASP A 88 20.24 14.50 15.27
C ASP A 88 19.03 15.37 15.53
N HIS A 89 17.82 14.80 15.49
CA HIS A 89 16.61 15.50 15.90
C HIS A 89 16.68 15.96 17.37
N GLN A 90 17.16 15.09 18.27
CA GLN A 90 17.28 15.42 19.68
C GLN A 90 18.25 16.58 19.92
N LYS A 91 19.36 16.63 19.18
CA LYS A 91 20.36 17.71 19.27
C LYS A 91 19.87 19.02 18.66
N THR A 92 19.19 18.96 17.51
CA THR A 92 18.86 20.16 16.72
C THR A 92 17.48 20.75 17.03
N CYS A 93 16.58 19.95 17.59
CA CYS A 93 15.20 20.31 17.87
C CYS A 93 14.84 20.04 19.34
N GLY A 94 15.08 18.81 19.81
CA GLY A 94 14.75 18.39 21.18
C GLY A 94 13.24 18.29 21.49
N GLY A 95 12.38 18.48 20.48
CA GLY A 95 10.93 18.36 20.63
C GLY A 95 10.46 16.92 20.77
N THR A 96 9.18 16.74 21.09
CA THR A 96 8.51 15.45 21.22
C THR A 96 7.49 15.26 20.11
N TYR A 97 7.40 14.04 19.58
CA TYR A 97 6.44 13.67 18.54
C TYR A 97 5.09 13.28 19.15
N ILE A 98 4.05 14.02 18.77
CA ILE A 98 2.67 13.81 19.21
C ILE A 98 1.89 13.15 18.07
N LYS A 99 1.13 12.11 18.36
CA LYS A 99 0.30 11.44 17.36
C LYS A 99 -0.90 12.33 16.99
N ILE A 100 -1.09 12.57 15.70
CA ILE A 100 -2.13 13.48 15.18
C ILE A 100 -3.15 12.80 14.26
N LYS A 101 -2.82 11.63 13.70
CA LYS A 101 -3.73 10.85 12.86
C LYS A 101 -3.59 9.37 13.15
N GLU A 102 -4.73 8.71 13.31
CA GLU A 102 -4.83 7.26 13.31
C GLU A 102 -6.05 6.80 12.51
N PRO A 103 -6.01 5.61 11.91
CA PRO A 103 -7.18 5.04 11.26
C PRO A 103 -8.28 4.75 12.31
N GLU A 104 -9.51 5.11 11.97
CA GLU A 104 -10.71 5.16 12.83
C GLU A 104 -11.04 3.85 13.58
N ASN A 105 -10.48 2.73 13.13
CA ASN A 105 -10.73 1.39 13.69
C ASN A 105 -9.55 0.79 14.47
N TYR A 106 -8.46 1.53 14.68
CA TYR A 106 -7.24 0.96 15.29
C TYR A 106 -7.33 0.81 16.82
N ALA A 107 -7.89 1.79 17.53
CA ALA A 107 -7.95 1.77 19.01
C ALA A 107 -8.85 0.65 19.59
N LYS A 108 -9.82 0.15 18.81
CA LYS A 108 -10.80 -0.86 19.26
C LYS A 108 -10.24 -2.29 19.33
N LYS A 109 -9.07 -2.57 18.73
CA LYS A 109 -8.45 -3.91 18.73
C LYS A 109 -7.52 -4.19 19.93
N GLY A 110 -7.26 -3.21 20.79
CA GLY A 110 -6.24 -3.29 21.85
C GLY A 110 -6.70 -3.64 23.27
N ARG A 111 -8.02 -3.73 23.52
CA ARG A 111 -8.55 -4.22 24.82
C ARG A 111 -9.11 -5.63 24.65
N GLY A 112 -8.22 -6.60 24.47
CA GLY A 112 -8.53 -8.01 24.53
C GLY A 112 -8.30 -8.52 25.95
N GLU A 113 -9.39 -8.77 26.67
CA GLU A 113 -9.41 -9.39 27.99
C GLU A 113 -8.78 -10.79 27.95
N THR A 114 -7.94 -11.06 28.95
CA THR A 114 -7.36 -12.36 29.27
C THR A 114 -8.45 -13.42 29.50
N LYS A 115 -8.56 -14.41 28.61
CA LYS A 115 -8.94 -15.79 28.97
C LYS A 115 -8.18 -16.80 28.12
N ALA A 116 -7.25 -17.49 28.76
CA ALA A 116 -6.72 -18.77 28.33
C ALA A 116 -7.71 -19.86 28.74
N ASP A 117 -8.11 -20.73 27.80
CA ASP A 117 -8.27 -22.15 28.08
C ASP A 117 -8.18 -22.96 26.77
N LYS A 118 -7.91 -24.25 26.94
CA LYS A 118 -7.14 -25.16 26.09
C LYS A 118 -8.01 -26.02 25.16
N GLN A 119 -7.38 -26.47 24.07
CA GLN A 119 -7.50 -27.80 23.41
C GLN A 119 -8.91 -28.17 22.84
N SER A 120 -9.10 -28.95 21.78
CA SER A 120 -8.37 -30.05 21.16
C SER A 120 -8.87 -30.30 19.71
N ALA A 121 -8.25 -31.29 19.07
CA ALA A 121 -8.13 -31.59 17.65
C ALA A 121 -9.30 -32.30 16.94
N SER A 122 -9.05 -32.55 15.63
CA SER A 122 -9.67 -33.51 14.67
C SER A 122 -10.73 -32.89 13.74
N ALA A 123 -10.84 -33.20 12.43
CA ALA A 123 -10.26 -34.27 11.62
C ALA A 123 -10.13 -33.81 10.15
N VAL A 124 -9.27 -34.52 9.42
CA VAL A 124 -8.97 -34.42 8.00
C VAL A 124 -10.18 -34.87 7.16
N GLU A 125 -10.51 -34.16 6.08
CA GLU A 125 -10.95 -34.83 4.84
C GLU A 125 -10.38 -34.11 3.60
N ASN A 126 -9.62 -34.90 2.85
CA ASN A 126 -9.00 -34.59 1.59
C ASN A 126 -10.01 -34.95 0.48
N LYS A 127 -10.39 -34.00 -0.38
CA LYS A 127 -11.09 -34.30 -1.64
C LYS A 127 -10.58 -33.41 -2.75
N ASP A 128 -9.58 -33.96 -3.45
CA ASP A 128 -9.36 -33.76 -4.88
C ASP A 128 -10.70 -33.68 -5.64
N LYS A 129 -10.97 -32.54 -6.27
CA LYS A 129 -11.86 -32.46 -7.43
C LYS A 129 -11.28 -31.50 -8.45
N LEU A 130 -10.52 -32.08 -9.37
CA LEU A 130 -10.26 -31.57 -10.70
C LEU A 130 -11.60 -31.40 -11.43
N CYS A 131 -12.12 -30.17 -11.48
CA CYS A 131 -13.21 -29.83 -12.39
C CYS A 131 -12.62 -29.21 -13.66
N ARG A 132 -12.39 -30.08 -14.65
CA ARG A 132 -12.15 -29.71 -16.05
C ARG A 132 -13.50 -29.27 -16.63
N GLY A 133 -13.91 -28.04 -16.31
CA GLY A 133 -15.09 -27.37 -16.86
C GLY A 133 -14.67 -26.37 -17.93
N GLU A 134 -15.50 -26.23 -18.96
CA GLU A 134 -15.35 -25.40 -20.15
C GLU A 134 -14.54 -24.12 -19.93
N ALA A 135 -13.61 -23.84 -20.86
CA ALA A 135 -12.87 -22.59 -20.91
C ALA A 135 -13.84 -21.44 -21.22
N GLN A 136 -14.62 -21.00 -20.23
CA GLN A 136 -15.05 -19.61 -20.21
C GLN A 136 -13.78 -18.78 -20.37
N LEU A 137 -13.75 -17.99 -21.44
CA LEU A 137 -12.75 -16.96 -21.67
C LEU A 137 -12.80 -16.02 -20.45
N LEU A 138 -12.05 -16.36 -19.40
CA LEU A 138 -11.84 -15.50 -18.26
C LEU A 138 -11.05 -14.31 -18.79
N ILE A 139 -11.75 -13.21 -19.05
CA ILE A 139 -11.12 -11.96 -19.46
C ILE A 139 -10.40 -11.40 -18.22
N PRO A 140 -9.07 -11.45 -18.16
CA PRO A 140 -8.34 -10.95 -17.01
C PRO A 140 -8.52 -9.43 -16.95
N PHE A 141 -8.63 -8.90 -15.72
CA PHE A 141 -8.82 -7.48 -15.42
C PHE A 141 -10.21 -6.91 -15.77
N SER A 142 -11.29 -7.70 -15.65
CA SER A 142 -12.67 -7.25 -15.91
C SER A 142 -13.32 -6.40 -14.79
N GLY A 143 -12.60 -6.07 -13.73
CA GLY A 143 -13.14 -5.30 -12.59
C GLY A 143 -13.17 -3.79 -12.85
N LYS A 144 -14.03 -3.07 -12.13
CA LYS A 144 -13.96 -1.60 -12.05
C LYS A 144 -12.78 -1.21 -11.16
N GLY A 145 -11.83 -0.43 -11.70
CA GLY A 145 -10.72 0.13 -10.94
C GLY A 145 -11.16 1.25 -10.00
N TYR A 146 -10.33 1.57 -9.01
CA TYR A 146 -10.48 2.74 -8.14
C TYR A 146 -9.25 3.64 -8.31
N VAL A 147 -9.46 4.95 -8.44
CA VAL A 147 -8.38 5.93 -8.59
C VAL A 147 -8.03 6.47 -7.21
N LEU A 148 -6.74 6.49 -6.89
CA LEU A 148 -6.19 7.10 -5.69
C LEU A 148 -5.68 8.51 -6.04
N GLY A 149 -5.95 9.47 -5.16
CA GLY A 149 -5.62 10.88 -5.37
C GLY A 149 -6.75 11.66 -6.06
N ASP A 150 -7.05 12.86 -5.53
CA ASP A 150 -7.95 13.79 -6.21
C ASP A 150 -7.21 14.47 -7.37
N ALA A 151 -7.91 14.63 -8.50
CA ALA A 151 -7.47 15.55 -9.55
C ALA A 151 -7.50 16.97 -8.96
N SER A 152 -6.38 17.38 -8.37
CA SER A 152 -6.15 18.75 -7.97
C SER A 152 -6.21 19.58 -9.26
N THR A 153 -7.35 20.21 -9.54
CA THR A 153 -7.44 21.29 -10.51
C THR A 153 -6.45 22.36 -10.07
N CYS A 154 -5.27 22.37 -10.70
CA CYS A 154 -4.38 23.50 -10.64
C CYS A 154 -5.15 24.71 -11.20
N PRO A 155 -5.37 25.79 -10.43
CA PRO A 155 -5.83 27.04 -11.01
C PRO A 155 -4.69 27.55 -11.90
N SER A 156 -4.96 27.69 -13.19
CA SER A 156 -4.09 28.40 -14.11
C SER A 156 -3.88 29.83 -13.59
N ALA A 157 -2.63 30.18 -13.33
CA ALA A 157 -2.19 31.56 -13.13
C ALA A 157 -1.83 32.18 -14.49
#